data_AF-A0A1Q7FJQ6-F1
#
_entry.id   AF-A0A1Q7FJQ6-F1
#
_cell.length_a   1.000
_cell.length_b   1.000
_cell.length_c   1.000
_cell.angle_alpha   90.00
_cell.angle_beta   90.00
_cell.angle_gamma   90.00
#
_symmetry.space_group_name_H-M   'P 1'
#
loop_
_entity.id
_entity.type
_entity.pdbx_description
1 polymer ?
#
loop_
_entity_poly.entity_id
_entity_poly.type
_entity_poly.pdbx_seq_one_letter_code
_entity_poly.pdbx_strand_id
1 'polypeptide(L)' 'MRDNAAEIWKWLDAEGAYFFVCGDARRMAKDVDATLRKIVQEQGGKSPGEANEYVEKLKSDKRYKRDVY' A
#
# COMPACT_ATOMS: atom_id res chain seq x y z
N MET A 1 -2.09 -6.45 -8.91
CA MET A 1 -2.43 -5.95 -7.56
C MET A 1 -3.93 -6.03 -7.29
N ARG A 2 -4.79 -5.43 -8.13
CA ARG A 2 -6.24 -5.39 -7.87
C ARG A 2 -6.90 -6.76 -7.75
N ASP A 3 -6.52 -7.71 -8.60
CA ASP A 3 -7.08 -9.07 -8.57
C ASP A 3 -6.81 -9.81 -7.26
N ASN A 4 -5.77 -9.41 -6.52
CA ASN A 4 -5.39 -9.98 -5.22
C ASN A 4 -5.61 -8.98 -4.06
N ALA A 5 -6.49 -7.98 -4.23
CA ALA A 5 -6.68 -6.90 -3.25
C ALA A 5 -7.01 -7.41 -1.84
N ALA A 6 -7.92 -8.39 -1.74
CA ALA A 6 -8.33 -8.96 -0.46
C ALA A 6 -7.17 -9.65 0.28
N GLU A 7 -6.33 -10.40 -0.45
CA GLU A 7 -5.18 -11.09 0.11
C GLU A 7 -4.09 -10.09 0.55
N ILE A 8 -3.79 -9.11 -0.29
CA ILE A 8 -2.85 -8.03 0.04
C ILE A 8 -3.31 -7.30 1.31
N TRP A 9 -4.60 -6.97 1.42
CA TRP A 9 -5.15 -6.32 2.61
C TRP A 9 -5.01 -7.20 3.86
N LYS A 10 -5.36 -8.49 3.76
CA LYS A 10 -5.20 -9.45 4.87
C LYS A 10 -3.77 -9.49 5.38
N TRP A 11 -2.79 -9.59 4.49
CA TRP A 11 -1.38 -9.60 4.88
C TRP A 11 -0.94 -8.31 5.58
N LEU A 12 -1.39 -7.15 5.08
CA LEU A 12 -1.01 -5.86 5.64
C LEU A 12 -1.65 -5.60 7.01
N ASP A 13 -2.95 -5.84 7.13
CA ASP A 13 -3.73 -5.44 8.30
C ASP A 13 -3.71 -6.49 9.41
N ALA A 14 -3.98 -7.75 9.08
CA ALA A 14 -4.08 -8.82 10.07
C ALA A 14 -2.72 -9.46 10.39
N GLU A 15 -1.84 -9.59 9.41
CA GLU A 15 -0.60 -10.38 9.55
C GLU A 15 0.66 -9.53 9.74
N GLY A 16 0.55 -8.20 9.66
CA GLY A 16 1.70 -7.34 9.92
C GLY A 16 2.75 -7.33 8.82
N ALA A 17 2.40 -7.71 7.59
CA ALA A 17 3.34 -7.86 6.48
C ALA A 17 4.06 -6.55 6.10
N TYR A 18 5.21 -6.72 5.42
CA TYR A 18 6.02 -5.66 4.85
C TYR A 18 5.77 -5.58 3.33
N PHE A 19 5.67 -4.37 2.80
CA PHE A 19 5.44 -4.07 1.40
C PHE A 19 6.68 -3.38 0.81
N PHE A 20 7.20 -3.92 -0.29
CA PHE A 20 8.38 -3.41 -0.96
C PHE A 20 8.10 -3.14 -2.43
N VAL A 21 8.60 -2.02 -2.94
CA VAL A 21 8.49 -1.65 -4.36
C VAL A 21 9.86 -1.26 -4.87
N CYS A 22 10.29 -1.83 -5.99
CA CYS A 22 11.50 -1.41 -6.68
C CYS A 22 11.27 -1.21 -8.19
N GLY A 23 12.01 -0.29 -8.82
CA GLY A 23 11.93 0.00 -10.25
C GLY A 23 11.64 1.46 -10.57
N ASP A 24 10.86 1.72 -11.63
CA ASP A 24 10.64 3.06 -12.18
C ASP A 24 9.95 4.03 -11.20
N ALA A 25 10.67 5.07 -10.79
CA ALA A 25 10.17 6.09 -9.86
C ALA A 25 9.09 7.00 -10.46
N ARG A 26 9.07 7.15 -11.79
CA ARG A 26 8.27 8.19 -12.45
C ARG A 26 6.81 7.79 -12.66
N ARG A 27 6.56 6.53 -13.01
CA ARG A 27 5.23 5.98 -13.31
C ARG A 27 4.89 4.82 -12.38
N MET A 28 5.68 3.75 -12.41
CA MET A 28 5.33 2.50 -11.70
C MET A 28 5.16 2.73 -10.20
N ALA A 29 6.13 3.38 -9.54
CA ALA A 29 6.07 3.62 -8.11
C ALA A 29 4.84 4.45 -7.68
N LYS A 30 4.40 5.39 -8.53
CA LYS A 30 3.21 6.22 -8.28
C LYS A 30 1.92 5.42 -8.44
N ASP A 31 1.84 4.61 -9.49
CA ASP A 31 0.67 3.78 -9.78
C ASP A 31 0.47 2.69 -8.73
N VAL A 32 1.58 2.11 -8.25
CA VAL A 32 1.56 1.14 -7.14
C VAL A 32 1.11 1.79 -5.84
N ASP A 33 1.64 2.97 -5.48
CA ASP A 33 1.23 3.70 -4.27
C ASP A 33 -0.26 4.07 -4.31
N ALA A 34 -0.73 4.57 -5.45
CA ALA A 34 -2.14 4.91 -5.67
C ALA A 34 -3.03 3.66 -5.60
N THR A 35 -2.60 2.54 -6.17
CA THR A 35 -3.35 1.28 -6.13
C THR A 35 -3.38 0.70 -4.72
N LEU A 36 -2.28 0.78 -3.96
CA LEU A 36 -2.23 0.36 -2.57
C LEU A 36 -3.23 1.14 -1.70
N ARG A 37 -3.30 2.47 -1.86
CA ARG A 37 -4.29 3.30 -1.15
C ARG A 37 -5.73 2.91 -1.49
N LYS A 38 -6.01 2.59 -2.76
CA LYS A 38 -7.34 2.07 -3.16
C LYS A 38 -7.66 0.72 -2.52
N ILE A 39 -6.70 -0.19 -2.45
CA ILE A 39 -6.88 -1.48 -1.76
C ILE A 39 -7.22 -1.25 -0.29
N VAL A 40 -6.48 -0.37 0.40
CA VAL A 40 -6.75 -0.01 1.80
C VAL A 40 -8.14 0.61 1.97
N GLN A 41 -8.56 1.45 1.02
CA GLN A 41 -9.88 2.07 1.01
C GLN A 41 -11.00 1.01 0.88
N GLU A 42 -10.94 0.20 -0.19
CA GLU A 42 -11.99 -0.73 -0.58
C GLU A 42 -12.08 -1.94 0.35
N GLN A 43 -10.93 -2.53 0.72
CA GLN A 43 -10.89 -3.75 1.54
C GLN A 43 -10.94 -3.44 3.04
N GLY A 44 -10.40 -2.29 3.44
CA GLY A 44 -10.39 -1.84 4.84
C GLY A 44 -11.61 -1.02 5.25
N GLY A 45 -12.52 -0.72 4.32
CA GLY A 45 -13.69 0.13 4.58
C GLY A 45 -13.33 1.55 5.02
N LYS A 46 -12.16 2.05 4.58
CA LYS A 46 -11.59 3.33 5.02
C LYS A 46 -12.02 4.46 4.09
N SER A 47 -12.14 5.67 4.62
CA SER A 47 -12.22 6.87 3.80
C SER A 47 -10.89 7.13 3.06
N PRO A 48 -10.88 7.99 2.03
CA PRO A 48 -9.63 8.37 1.35
C PRO A 48 -8.57 8.95 2.30
N GLY A 49 -8.99 9.71 3.32
CA GLY A 49 -8.09 10.28 4.34
C GLY A 49 -7.47 9.19 5.20
N GLU A 50 -8.28 8.29 5.74
CA GLU A 50 -7.81 7.17 6.57
C GLU A 50 -6.93 6.19 5.78
N ALA A 51 -7.25 5.95 4.51
CA ALA A 51 -6.41 5.15 3.63
C ALA A 51 -5.04 5.81 3.40
N ASN A 52 -5.02 7.14 3.29
CA ASN A 52 -3.76 7.87 3.21
C ASN A 52 -2.94 7.77 4.48
N GLU A 53 -3.55 8.01 5.63
CA GLU A 53 -2.91 7.91 6.94
C GLU A 53 -2.37 6.50 7.20
N TYR A 54 -3.12 5.46 6.84
CA TYR A 54 -2.67 4.07 6.97
C TYR A 54 -1.41 3.80 6.17
N VAL A 55 -1.36 4.23 4.90
CA VAL A 55 -0.18 4.02 4.04
C VAL A 55 1.02 4.84 4.51
N GLU A 56 0.80 6.06 5.02
CA GLU A 56 1.87 6.85 5.65
C GLU A 56 2.38 6.21 6.94
N LYS A 57 1.49 5.61 7.74
CA LYS A 57 1.88 4.83 8.92
C LYS A 57 2.72 3.62 8.56
N LEU A 58 2.39 2.88 7.50
CA LEU A 58 3.24 1.79 7.02
C LEU A 58 4.66 2.28 6.68
N LYS A 59 4.81 3.49 6.12
CA LYS A 59 6.12 4.09 5.85
C LYS A 59 6.85 4.46 7.13
N SER A 60 6.18 5.12 8.09
CA SER A 60 6.80 5.49 9.38
C SER A 60 7.26 4.26 10.16
N ASP A 61 6.47 3.19 10.11
CA ASP A 61 6.75 1.91 10.78
C ASP A 61 7.80 1.08 10.02
N LYS A 62 8.37 1.61 8.94
CA LYS A 62 9.35 0.95 8.04
C LYS A 62 8.84 -0.36 7.45
N ARG A 63 7.51 -0.51 7.38
CA ARG A 63 6.80 -1.66 6.79
C ARG A 63 6.47 -1.46 5.32
N TYR A 64 6.45 -0.22 4.82
CA TYR A 64 6.38 0.07 3.39
C TYR A 64 7.66 0.77 2.93
N LYS A 65 8.46 0.11 2.09
CA LYS A 65 9.72 0.63 1.55
C LYS A 65 9.68 0.71 0.02
N ARG A 66 10.31 1.73 -0.52
CA ARG A 66 10.46 1.93 -1.96
C ARG A 66 11.92 2.16 -2.30
N ASP A 67 12.44 1.39 -3.24
CA ASP A 67 13.78 1.52 -3.81
C ASP A 67 13.66 1.75 -5.31
N VAL A 68 13.42 3.01 -5.68
CA VAL A 68 12.98 3.40 -7.03
C VAL A 68 13.92 4.45 -7.62
N TYR A 69 14.19 4.34 -8.92
CA TYR A 69 15.15 5.16 -9.67
C TYR A 69 14.56 5.75 -10.95
#